data_AF-A0A183U8Y5-F1
#
_entry.id   AF-A0A183U8Y5-F1
#
_cell.length_a   1.000
_cell.length_b   1.000
_cell.length_c   1.000
_cell.angle_alpha   90.00
_cell.angle_beta   90.00
_cell.angle_gamma   90.00
#
_symmetry.space_group_name_H-M   'P 1'
#
loop_
_entity.id
_entity.type
_entity.pdbx_description
1 polymer ?
#
loop_
_entity_poly.entity_id
_entity_poly.type
_entity_poly.pdbx_seq_one_letter_code
_entity_poly.pdbx_strand_id
1 'polypeptide(L)' 'LVKEAMLEAVKKGTKGFLIDGYPREVKQGEQFESEIQEAKLVLFFDVSEDTLVKRCLHRAETR' A
#
# COMPACT_ATOMS: atom_id res chain seq x y z
N LEU A 1 10.45 0.20 9.77
CA LEU A 1 9.63 -1.04 9.65
C LEU A 1 9.47 -1.52 8.20
N VAL A 2 9.03 -0.66 7.27
CA VAL A 2 8.89 -1.05 5.84
C VAL A 2 10.25 -1.21 5.15
N LYS A 3 11.17 -0.27 5.36
CA LYS A 3 12.53 -0.30 4.79
C LYS A 3 13.27 -1.59 5.13
N GLU A 4 13.29 -1.97 6.40
CA GLU A 4 13.99 -3.18 6.86
C GLU A 4 13.35 -4.44 6.26
N ALA A 5 12.01 -4.51 6.23
CA ALA A 5 11.30 -5.63 5.62
C ALA A 5 11.61 -5.77 4.11
N MET A 6 11.69 -4.64 3.40
CA MET A 6 12.05 -4.62 1.98
C MET A 6 13.49 -5.10 1.77
N LEU A 7 14.45 -4.63 2.57
CA LEU A 7 15.85 -5.06 2.48
C LEU A 7 15.99 -6.57 2.74
N GLU A 8 15.29 -7.11 3.72
CA GLU A 8 15.30 -8.56 3.99
C GLU A 8 14.66 -9.37 2.86
N ALA A 9 13.59 -8.87 2.24
CA ALA A 9 12.97 -9.54 1.09
C ALA A 9 13.86 -9.50 -0.16
N VAL A 10 14.62 -8.42 -0.36
CA VAL A 10 15.64 -8.33 -1.42
C VAL A 10 16.74 -9.37 -1.20
N LYS A 11 17.24 -9.52 0.03
CA LYS A 11 18.23 -10.56 0.36
C LYS A 11 17.71 -11.98 0.08
N LYS A 12 16.40 -12.19 0.21
CA LYS A 12 15.71 -13.46 -0.12
C LYS A 12 15.41 -13.65 -1.61
N GLY A 13 15.81 -12.72 -2.48
CA GLY A 13 15.65 -12.83 -3.93
C GLY A 13 14.26 -12.48 -4.45
N THR A 14 13.52 -11.58 -3.78
CA THR A 14 12.24 -11.11 -4.32
C THR A 14 12.40 -10.44 -5.69
N LYS A 15 11.36 -10.55 -6.52
CA LYS A 15 11.30 -9.90 -7.84
C LYS A 15 10.70 -8.50 -7.79
N GLY A 16 10.08 -8.12 -6.68
CA GLY A 16 9.41 -6.83 -6.53
C GLY A 16 8.54 -6.76 -5.29
N PHE A 17 7.80 -5.66 -5.18
CA PHE A 17 6.95 -5.34 -4.04
C PHE A 17 5.60 -4.83 -4.50
N LEU A 18 4.55 -5.31 -3.83
CA LEU A 18 3.24 -4.67 -3.82
C LEU A 18 3.02 -4.14 -2.41
N ILE A 19 2.94 -2.82 -2.28
CA ILE A 19 2.70 -2.16 -1.00
C ILE A 19 1.23 -1.75 -0.99
N ASP A 20 0.42 -2.44 -0.16
CA ASP A 20 -1.02 -2.18 -0.05
C ASP A 20 -1.32 -1.24 1.12
N GLY A 21 -2.15 -0.24 0.87
CA GLY A 21 -2.63 0.70 1.89
C GLY A 21 -1.57 1.66 2.45
N TYR A 22 -0.46 1.86 1.74
CA TYR A 22 0.60 2.85 2.05
C TYR A 22 1.13 3.48 0.75
N PRO A 23 1.43 4.79 0.73
CA PRO A 23 1.23 5.76 1.81
C PRO A 23 -0.24 6.14 2.00
N ARG A 24 -0.64 6.51 3.23
CA ARG A 24 -1.98 7.06 3.52
C ARG A 24 -1.99 8.59 3.62
N GLU A 25 -0.83 9.18 3.83
CA GLU A 25 -0.62 10.62 3.93
C GLU A 25 0.54 11.04 3.02
N VAL A 26 0.52 12.28 2.53
CA VAL A 26 1.54 12.81 1.61
C VAL A 26 2.95 12.72 2.22
N LYS A 27 3.10 13.10 3.50
CA LYS A 27 4.40 13.04 4.21
C LYS A 27 5.01 11.63 4.27
N GLN A 28 4.16 10.60 4.32
CA GLN A 28 4.64 9.22 4.29
C GLN A 28 5.21 8.86 2.92
N GLY A 29 4.59 9.36 1.85
CA GLY A 29 5.11 9.23 0.48
C GLY A 29 6.47 9.90 0.34
N GLU A 30 6.60 11.16 0.74
CA GLU A 30 7.87 11.90 0.70
C GLU A 30 8.99 11.20 1.48
N GLN A 31 8.67 10.67 2.68
CA GLN A 31 9.62 9.90 3.47
C GLN A 31 10.01 8.58 2.78
N PHE A 32 9.05 7.87 2.18
CA PHE A 32 9.33 6.64 1.45
C PHE A 32 10.26 6.87 0.28
N GLU A 33 10.02 7.92 -0.51
CA GLU A 33 10.83 8.24 -1.68
C GLU A 33 12.24 8.67 -1.29
N SER A 34 12.40 9.45 -0.22
CA SER A 34 13.70 9.88 0.28
C SER A 34 14.53 8.76 0.93
N GLU A 35 13.89 7.81 1.63
CA GLU A 35 14.61 6.76 2.36
C GLU A 35 14.81 5.45 1.58
N ILE A 36 13.98 5.21 0.56
CA ILE A 36 13.89 3.95 -0.18
C ILE A 36 14.06 4.20 -1.69
N GLN A 37 13.01 4.64 -2.39
CA GLN A 37 13.02 5.05 -3.80
C GLN A 37 11.63 5.60 -4.21
N GLU A 38 11.57 6.29 -5.35
CA GLU A 38 10.31 6.65 -6.02
C GLU A 38 9.44 5.42 -6.38
N ALA A 39 8.13 5.54 -6.23
CA ALA A 39 7.20 4.49 -6.61
C ALA A 39 7.12 4.35 -8.14
N LYS A 40 7.38 3.15 -8.65
CA LYS A 40 7.34 2.88 -10.10
C LYS A 40 5.93 2.92 -10.70
N LEU A 41 4.92 2.62 -9.89
CA LEU A 41 3.52 2.54 -10.28
C LEU A 41 2.64 2.73 -9.04
N VAL A 42 1.54 3.47 -9.20
CA VAL A 42 0.49 3.60 -8.19
C VAL A 42 -0.80 3.01 -8.76
N LEU A 43 -1.38 2.03 -8.08
CA LEU A 43 -2.68 1.47 -8.40
C LEU A 43 -3.75 2.17 -7.56
N PHE A 44 -4.48 3.10 -8.17
CA PHE A 44 -5.58 3.81 -7.53
C PHE A 44 -6.92 3.21 -7.93
N PHE A 45 -7.65 2.66 -6.96
CA PHE A 45 -8.99 2.15 -7.17
C PHE A 45 -10.00 3.29 -7.02
N ASP A 46 -10.42 3.87 -8.14
CA ASP A 46 -11.52 4.82 -8.17
C ASP A 46 -12.85 4.09 -8.05
N VAL A 47 -13.54 4.30 -6.92
CA VAL A 47 -14.78 3.60 -6.57
C VAL A 47 -15.74 4.57 -5.89
N SER A 48 -16.99 4.59 -6.35
CA SER A 48 -18.05 5.39 -5.73
C SER A 48 -18.20 5.11 -4.23
N GLU A 49 -18.51 6.15 -3.45
CA GLU A 49 -18.76 6.06 -2.01
C GLU A 49 -19.85 5.03 -1.69
N ASP A 50 -20.97 5.05 -2.42
CA ASP A 50 -22.08 4.10 -2.24
C ASP A 50 -21.60 2.64 -2.34
N THR A 51 -20.72 2.34 -3.30
CA THR A 51 -20.13 1.01 -3.46
C THR A 51 -19.19 0.66 -2.31
N LEU A 52 -18.39 1.61 -1.83
CA LEU A 52 -17.49 1.42 -0.69
C LEU A 52 -18.27 1.14 0.60
N VAL A 53 -19.31 1.93 0.88
CA VAL A 53 -20.19 1.76 2.05
C VAL A 53 -20.85 0.39 2.01
N LYS A 54 -21.46 0.01 0.88
CA LYS A 54 -22.08 -1.31 0.70
C LYS A 54 -21.09 -2.46 0.99
N ARG A 55 -19.87 -2.36 0.46
CA ARG A 55 -18.81 -3.38 0.68
C ARG A 55 -18.34 -3.42 2.14
N CYS A 56 -18.26 -2.28 2.81
CA CYS A 56 -17.87 -2.21 4.22
C CYS A 56 -18.92 -2.83 5.15
N LEU A 57 -20.21 -2.54 4.92
CA LEU A 57 -21.32 -3.14 5.68
C LEU A 57 -21.37 -4.66 5.49
N HIS A 58 -21.32 -5.13 4.25
CA HIS A 58 -21.32 -6.57 3.97
C HIS A 58 -20.14 -7.30 4.63
N ARG A 59 -18.95 -6.70 4.62
CA ARG A 59 -17.76 -7.27 5.30
C ARG A 59 -17.95 -7.41 6.80
N ALA A 60 -18.70 -6.51 7.44
CA ALA A 60 -19.00 -6.58 8.87
C ALA A 60 -20.00 -7.69 9.21
N GLU A 61 -20.90 -8.03 8.29
CA GLU A 61 -21.86 -9.14 8.44
C GLU A 61 -21.20 -10.51 8.30
N THR A 62 -20.14 -10.62 7.48
CA THR A 62 -19.45 -11.89 7.19
C THR A 62 -18.25 -12.16 8.10
N ARG A 63 -18.03 -11.36 9.15
CA ARG A 63 -16.89 -11.47 10.08
C ARG A 63 -17.31 -11.88 11.47
#